data_AF-A0A958GBT3-F1
#
_entry.id   AF-A0A958GBT3-F1
#
_cell.length_a   1.000
_cell.length_b   1.000
_cell.length_c   1.000
_cell.angle_alpha   90.00
_cell.angle_beta   90.00
_cell.angle_gamma   90.00
#
_symmetry.space_group_name_H-M   'P 1'
#
loop_
_entity.id
_entity.type
_entity.pdbx_description
1 polymer ?
#
loop_
_entity_poly.entity_id
_entity_poly.type
_entity_poly.pdbx_seq_one_letter_code
_entity_poly.pdbx_strand_id
1 'polypeptide(L)'
;VESGQQLALSTVEYPASDSSTTILHDRTFHRVYGDSTDLSMVSAARLSATFPYVTPVARARYAGGGEGPLLPSWHIADGGYFDNQGVMAAVEWVQAVLKTPGLRARIGKILILQIMAFPDHQQMPSPENGNGWLSALIGPVQGIVNVRTSTQVARSELELQLLKDAYPGKIETVTLSPAEGDPPLSWHLSQNDIAQLRAAWVQLGDGTGVARIREMFNPAETK
;
A
#
# COMPACT_ATOMS: atom_id res chain seq x y z
N VAL A 1 7.13 -9.37 12.51
CA VAL A 1 7.46 -10.64 11.80
C VAL A 1 6.91 -11.80 12.60
N GLU A 2 7.24 -11.82 13.88
CA GLU A 2 6.92 -12.83 14.88
C GLU A 2 5.42 -13.04 15.08
N SER A 3 4.63 -11.96 15.04
CA SER A 3 3.18 -12.04 15.20
C SER A 3 2.43 -12.41 13.92
N GLY A 4 3.07 -12.27 12.74
CA GLY A 4 2.36 -12.33 11.46
C GLY A 4 1.21 -11.31 11.35
N GLN A 5 1.29 -10.20 12.08
CA GLN A 5 0.29 -9.13 12.06
C GLN A 5 0.86 -7.83 11.47
N GLN A 6 -0.04 -7.04 10.89
CA GLN A 6 0.26 -5.69 10.42
C GLN A 6 0.50 -4.71 11.58
N LEU A 7 1.37 -3.73 11.36
CA LEU A 7 1.64 -2.61 12.24
C LEU A 7 1.58 -1.32 11.41
N ALA A 8 0.70 -0.39 11.77
CA ALA A 8 0.59 0.91 11.11
C ALA A 8 1.63 1.89 11.64
N LEU A 9 2.48 2.38 10.74
CA LEU A 9 3.31 3.56 10.96
C LEU A 9 2.55 4.75 10.35
N SER A 10 1.87 5.53 11.17
CA SER A 10 0.91 6.53 10.70
C SER A 10 1.12 7.87 11.39
N THR A 11 0.97 8.95 10.64
CA THR A 11 0.91 10.33 11.14
C THR A 11 -0.51 10.77 11.50
N VAL A 12 -1.51 9.94 11.20
CA VAL A 12 -2.91 10.16 11.54
C VAL A 12 -3.37 9.12 12.56
N GLU A 13 -4.20 9.57 13.50
CA GLU A 13 -4.94 8.65 14.35
C GLU A 13 -6.06 8.01 13.55
N TYR A 14 -6.21 6.70 13.69
CA TYR A 14 -7.38 5.99 13.24
C TYR A 14 -8.45 6.19 14.32
N PRO A 15 -9.64 6.70 14.02
CA PRO A 15 -10.73 6.74 15.00
C PRO A 15 -11.03 5.34 15.54
N ALA A 16 -11.29 5.23 16.85
CA ALA A 16 -11.82 4.00 17.42
C ALA A 16 -13.16 3.69 16.75
N SER A 17 -13.39 2.43 16.41
CA SER A 17 -14.66 1.97 15.84
C SER A 17 -15.10 0.72 16.58
N ASP A 18 -16.33 0.71 17.10
CA ASP A 18 -16.92 -0.44 17.81
C ASP A 18 -17.07 -1.70 16.93
N SER A 19 -16.84 -1.54 15.62
CA SER A 19 -16.78 -2.64 14.67
C SER A 19 -15.40 -3.27 14.66
N SER A 20 -15.35 -4.60 14.79
CA SER A 20 -14.17 -5.47 14.62
C SER A 20 -13.40 -5.33 13.29
N THR A 21 -13.82 -4.42 12.41
CA THR A 21 -13.30 -4.18 11.07
C THR A 21 -12.17 -3.15 11.01
N THR A 22 -11.93 -2.36 12.06
CA THR A 22 -10.84 -1.35 12.07
C THR A 22 -9.66 -1.86 12.88
N ILE A 23 -8.92 -2.79 12.28
CA ILE A 23 -7.82 -3.52 12.93
C ILE A 23 -6.61 -2.60 13.15
N LEU A 24 -6.43 -1.58 12.29
CA LEU A 24 -5.31 -0.65 12.38
C LEU A 24 -5.39 0.29 13.58
N HIS A 25 -6.58 0.55 14.14
CA HIS A 25 -6.71 1.41 15.32
C HIS A 25 -5.78 0.94 16.44
N ASP A 26 -5.92 -0.30 16.88
CA ASP A 26 -5.15 -0.88 17.98
C ASP A 26 -3.73 -1.29 17.57
N ARG A 27 -3.39 -1.22 16.28
CA ARG A 27 -2.11 -1.66 15.73
C ARG A 27 -1.28 -0.52 15.16
N THR A 28 -1.52 0.70 15.63
CA THR A 28 -0.62 1.82 15.38
C THR A 28 0.64 1.72 16.25
N PHE A 29 1.77 2.22 15.73
CA PHE A 29 3.05 2.18 16.43
C PHE A 29 2.99 2.78 17.84
N HIS A 30 2.39 3.96 17.99
CA HIS A 30 2.27 4.64 19.28
C HIS A 30 1.42 3.83 20.27
N ARG A 31 0.35 3.15 19.85
CA ARG A 31 -0.46 2.32 20.77
C ARG A 31 0.26 1.06 21.21
N VAL A 32 1.01 0.43 20.31
CA VAL A 32 1.79 -0.78 20.62
C VAL A 32 2.97 -0.47 21.54
N TYR A 33 3.62 0.69 21.36
CA TYR A 33 4.84 1.06 22.07
C TYR A 33 4.66 2.15 23.14
N GLY A 34 3.41 2.57 23.40
CA GLY A 34 3.04 3.62 24.34
C GLY A 34 2.89 5.00 23.69
N ASP A 35 1.87 5.74 24.11
CA ASP A 35 1.41 6.98 23.45
C ASP A 35 2.46 8.10 23.37
N SER A 36 3.49 8.05 24.22
CA SER A 36 4.63 8.99 24.20
C SER A 36 5.76 8.58 23.25
N THR A 37 5.64 7.43 22.59
CA THR A 37 6.69 6.86 21.74
C THR A 37 6.45 7.23 20.28
N ASP A 38 7.42 7.93 19.70
CA ASP A 38 7.40 8.33 18.29
C ASP A 38 8.61 7.77 17.53
N LEU A 39 8.53 7.82 16.21
CA LEU A 39 9.52 7.31 15.28
C LEU A 39 9.88 8.40 14.27
N SER A 40 11.19 8.54 13.97
CA SER A 40 11.58 9.44 12.88
C SER A 40 10.99 8.97 11.55
N MET A 41 10.58 9.91 10.69
CA MET A 41 10.00 9.58 9.37
C MET A 41 10.94 8.70 8.54
N VAL A 42 12.26 8.93 8.64
CA VAL A 42 13.29 8.12 7.97
C VAL A 42 13.31 6.69 8.50
N SER A 43 13.20 6.51 9.82
CA SER A 43 13.10 5.19 10.43
C SER A 43 11.81 4.49 10.03
N ALA A 44 10.68 5.21 9.99
CA ALA A 44 9.40 4.66 9.55
C ALA A 44 9.46 4.15 8.11
N ALA A 45 9.98 4.98 7.20
CA ALA A 45 10.17 4.62 5.80
C ALA A 45 11.11 3.41 5.62
N ARG A 46 12.18 3.32 6.43
CA ARG A 46 13.08 2.17 6.40
C ARG A 46 12.39 0.89 6.88
N LEU A 47 11.65 0.95 7.98
CA LEU A 47 10.94 -0.21 8.54
C LEU A 47 9.83 -0.69 7.60
N SER A 48 9.14 0.20 6.89
CA SER A 48 8.11 -0.18 5.92
C SER A 48 8.67 -0.85 4.66
N ALA A 49 9.96 -0.65 4.35
CA ALA A 49 10.63 -1.15 3.15
C ALA A 49 11.65 -2.28 3.43
N THR A 50 11.48 -3.02 4.53
CA THR A 50 12.44 -4.05 4.97
C THR A 50 12.13 -5.42 4.34
N PHE A 51 12.32 -5.57 3.03
CA PHE A 51 12.03 -6.81 2.30
C PHE A 51 13.10 -7.87 2.57
N PRO A 52 12.82 -8.98 3.29
CA PRO A 52 13.83 -9.94 3.78
C PRO A 52 14.67 -10.64 2.71
N TYR A 53 14.20 -10.69 1.46
CA TYR A 53 15.01 -11.18 0.33
C TYR A 53 16.22 -10.28 0.05
N VAL A 54 16.08 -9.00 0.43
CA VAL A 54 16.93 -7.89 0.05
C VAL A 54 17.62 -7.38 1.32
N THR A 55 16.86 -6.82 2.26
CA THR A 55 17.37 -6.28 3.53
C THR A 55 16.97 -7.12 4.73
N PRO A 56 17.87 -7.34 5.71
CA PRO A 56 17.52 -8.01 6.96
C PRO A 56 16.39 -7.29 7.71
N VAL A 57 15.49 -8.06 8.34
CA VAL A 57 14.41 -7.54 9.20
C VAL A 57 14.98 -6.62 10.29
N ALA A 58 14.32 -5.48 10.51
CA ALA A 58 14.84 -4.40 11.34
C ALA A 58 13.95 -4.17 12.57
N ARG A 59 14.47 -3.44 13.55
CA ARG A 59 13.74 -3.06 14.77
C ARG A 59 13.68 -1.56 14.88
N ALA A 60 12.58 -1.05 15.44
CA ALA A 60 12.47 0.37 15.74
C ALA A 60 13.44 0.76 16.88
N ARG A 61 14.01 1.96 16.77
CA ARG A 61 14.79 2.59 17.83
C ARG A 61 14.06 3.87 18.25
N TYR A 62 14.07 4.16 19.55
CA TYR A 62 13.43 5.34 20.11
C TYR A 62 13.89 6.64 19.40
N ALA A 63 12.94 7.49 19.01
CA ALA A 63 13.24 8.80 18.45
C ALA A 63 13.48 9.81 19.57
N GLY A 64 14.75 10.09 19.88
CA GLY A 64 15.12 11.04 20.93
C GLY A 64 16.56 11.55 20.87
N GLY A 65 17.25 11.38 19.73
CA GLY A 65 18.60 11.95 19.50
C GLY A 65 19.76 11.35 20.30
N GLY A 66 19.51 10.52 21.32
CA GLY A 66 20.55 9.85 22.13
C GLY A 66 20.58 8.32 21.97
N GLU A 67 21.47 7.64 22.70
CA GLU A 67 21.45 6.19 22.95
C GLU A 67 20.20 5.81 23.78
N GLY A 68 19.02 6.08 23.25
CA GLY A 68 17.76 5.60 23.83
C GLY A 68 17.72 4.07 23.81
N PRO A 69 17.00 3.44 24.76
CA PRO A 69 16.86 2.00 24.79
C PRO A 69 16.24 1.50 23.48
N LEU A 70 16.64 0.30 23.07
CA LEU A 70 15.90 -0.44 22.04
C LEU A 70 14.46 -0.58 22.53
N LEU A 71 13.49 -0.22 21.68
CA LEU A 71 12.09 -0.51 21.96
C LEU A 71 11.89 -2.03 22.03
N PRO A 72 10.87 -2.52 22.77
CA PRO A 72 10.52 -3.93 22.83
C PRO A 72 10.53 -4.62 21.44
N SER A 73 11.04 -5.84 21.45
CA SER A 73 11.89 -6.47 20.43
C SER A 73 11.21 -7.00 19.16
N TRP A 74 10.09 -6.43 18.70
CA TRP A 74 9.48 -6.93 17.45
C TRP A 74 10.32 -6.52 16.24
N HIS A 75 10.65 -7.52 15.42
CA HIS A 75 11.24 -7.33 14.11
C HIS A 75 10.13 -6.96 13.13
N ILE A 76 10.27 -5.82 12.50
CA ILE A 76 9.33 -5.30 11.51
C ILE A 76 9.88 -5.69 10.14
N ALA A 77 9.02 -6.28 9.32
CA ALA A 77 9.29 -6.59 7.92
C ALA A 77 8.50 -5.64 7.02
N ASP A 78 8.82 -5.68 5.74
CA ASP A 78 8.20 -4.89 4.69
C ASP A 78 6.67 -4.89 4.73
N GLY A 79 6.07 -3.71 4.50
CA GLY A 79 4.63 -3.52 4.45
C GLY A 79 3.96 -4.24 3.28
N GLY A 80 4.68 -4.50 2.19
CA GLY A 80 4.24 -5.31 1.04
C GLY A 80 3.98 -6.78 1.38
N TYR A 81 4.57 -7.28 2.47
CA TYR A 81 3.83 -7.96 3.56
C TYR A 81 2.30 -8.16 3.38
N PHE A 82 1.57 -7.13 3.73
CA PHE A 82 0.14 -7.16 3.90
C PHE A 82 -0.56 -6.43 2.77
N ASP A 83 0.01 -5.29 2.35
CA ASP A 83 -0.64 -4.37 1.46
C ASP A 83 0.40 -3.58 0.67
N ASN A 84 0.69 -4.05 -0.54
CA ASN A 84 1.62 -3.38 -1.46
C ASN A 84 0.97 -2.19 -2.20
N GLN A 85 -0.36 -2.05 -2.14
CA GLN A 85 -1.11 -1.00 -2.82
C GLN A 85 -1.57 0.13 -1.87
N GLY A 86 -1.53 -0.10 -0.56
CA GLY A 86 -2.05 0.81 0.47
C GLY A 86 -3.58 0.86 0.55
N VAL A 87 -4.28 0.00 -0.18
CA VAL A 87 -5.75 0.01 -0.29
C VAL A 87 -6.41 -0.36 1.03
N MET A 88 -5.90 -1.37 1.72
CA MET A 88 -6.47 -1.83 2.98
C MET A 88 -6.37 -0.71 4.03
N ALA A 89 -5.20 -0.07 4.14
CA ALA A 89 -5.01 1.04 5.06
C ALA A 89 -5.93 2.23 4.73
N ALA A 90 -6.07 2.57 3.44
CA ALA A 90 -6.95 3.64 2.99
C ALA A 90 -8.43 3.33 3.27
N VAL A 91 -8.89 2.11 3.01
CA VAL A 91 -10.28 1.67 3.25
C VAL A 91 -10.58 1.72 4.75
N GLU A 92 -9.71 1.17 5.60
CA GLU A 92 -9.90 1.21 7.06
C GLU A 92 -9.98 2.65 7.58
N TRP A 93 -9.10 3.54 7.11
CA TRP A 93 -9.11 4.94 7.50
C TRP A 93 -10.39 5.65 7.04
N VAL A 94 -10.78 5.49 5.76
CA VAL A 94 -12.01 6.08 5.21
C VAL A 94 -13.24 5.60 5.97
N GLN A 95 -13.33 4.30 6.27
CA GLN A 95 -14.44 3.76 7.06
C GLN A 95 -14.49 4.37 8.45
N ALA A 96 -13.36 4.49 9.13
CA ALA A 96 -13.30 5.08 10.47
C ALA A 96 -13.74 6.56 10.45
N VAL A 97 -13.27 7.33 9.47
CA VAL A 97 -13.67 8.74 9.26
C VAL A 97 -15.17 8.85 8.96
N LEU A 98 -15.73 8.02 8.08
CA LEU A 98 -17.14 8.07 7.71
C LEU A 98 -18.08 7.52 8.79
N LYS A 99 -17.59 6.70 9.72
CA LYS A 99 -18.33 6.25 10.91
C LYS A 99 -18.27 7.27 12.04
N THR A 100 -17.29 8.17 12.04
CA THR A 100 -17.15 9.20 13.08
C THR A 100 -18.31 10.21 13.00
N PRO A 101 -19.06 10.42 14.11
CA PRO A 101 -20.18 11.36 14.15
C PRO A 101 -19.79 12.77 13.70
N GLY A 102 -20.62 13.40 12.87
CA GLY A 102 -20.41 14.76 12.36
C GLY A 102 -19.39 14.90 11.23
N LEU A 103 -18.41 14.00 11.09
CA LEU A 103 -17.42 14.08 9.99
C LEU A 103 -18.02 13.66 8.64
N ARG A 104 -18.83 12.60 8.61
CA ARG A 104 -19.47 12.11 7.37
C ARG A 104 -20.24 13.19 6.61
N ALA A 105 -20.98 14.03 7.33
CA ALA A 105 -21.81 15.08 6.76
C ALA A 105 -20.99 16.25 6.20
N ARG A 106 -19.75 16.44 6.67
CA ARG A 106 -18.84 17.49 6.23
C ARG A 106 -18.03 17.11 4.99
N ILE A 107 -17.95 15.82 4.70
CA ILE A 107 -17.25 15.29 3.54
C ILE A 107 -18.27 15.20 2.40
N GLY A 108 -17.98 15.78 1.24
CA GLY A 108 -18.78 15.58 0.04
C GLY A 108 -18.51 14.20 -0.56
N LYS A 109 -17.48 14.13 -1.40
CA LYS A 109 -16.95 12.91 -2.01
C LYS A 109 -15.53 12.62 -1.54
N ILE A 110 -15.12 11.36 -1.64
CA ILE A 110 -13.76 10.87 -1.37
C ILE A 110 -13.23 10.27 -2.66
N LEU A 111 -12.04 10.72 -3.09
CA LEU A 111 -11.29 10.13 -4.18
C LEU A 111 -10.20 9.24 -3.60
N ILE A 112 -10.23 7.95 -3.94
CA ILE A 112 -9.13 7.03 -3.67
C ILE A 112 -8.29 6.96 -4.94
N LEU A 113 -7.10 7.54 -4.88
CA LEU A 113 -6.14 7.55 -5.97
C LEU A 113 -5.09 6.46 -5.75
N GLN A 114 -5.10 5.44 -6.60
CA GLN A 114 -4.09 4.40 -6.63
C GLN A 114 -3.01 4.77 -7.64
N ILE A 115 -1.75 4.71 -7.21
CA ILE A 115 -0.58 5.01 -8.05
C ILE A 115 0.24 3.73 -8.14
N MET A 116 0.13 3.04 -9.26
CA MET A 116 0.78 1.77 -9.51
C MET A 116 2.07 2.01 -10.30
N ALA A 117 3.21 1.59 -9.77
CA ALA A 117 4.50 1.82 -10.40
C ALA A 117 4.66 1.09 -11.75
N PHE A 118 3.94 -0.02 -11.93
CA PHE A 118 4.00 -0.91 -13.10
C PHE A 118 2.58 -1.36 -13.48
N PRO A 119 2.36 -1.82 -14.72
CA PRO A 119 1.07 -2.36 -15.16
C PRO A 119 0.68 -3.56 -14.29
N ASP A 120 -0.62 -3.75 -14.09
CA ASP A 120 -1.12 -4.99 -13.52
C ASP A 120 -1.04 -6.06 -14.63
N HIS A 121 -0.04 -6.96 -14.55
CA HIS A 121 0.07 -8.08 -15.48
C HIS A 121 -1.02 -9.12 -15.16
N GLN A 122 -2.27 -8.77 -15.43
CA GLN A 122 -3.42 -9.67 -15.26
C GLN A 122 -3.43 -10.82 -16.27
N GLN A 123 -2.54 -10.77 -17.28
CA GLN A 123 -2.38 -11.87 -18.22
C GLN A 123 -1.55 -12.97 -17.57
N MET A 124 -2.13 -14.17 -17.47
CA MET A 124 -1.34 -15.35 -17.12
C MET A 124 -0.17 -15.45 -18.10
N PRO A 125 1.07 -15.57 -17.58
CA PRO A 125 2.21 -15.77 -18.46
C PRO A 125 1.95 -17.00 -19.34
N SER A 126 2.36 -16.91 -20.61
CA SER A 126 2.29 -18.07 -21.49
C SER A 126 3.11 -19.21 -20.88
N PRO A 127 2.68 -20.49 -21.01
CA PRO A 127 3.47 -21.62 -20.52
C PRO A 127 4.86 -21.60 -21.16
N GLU A 128 5.89 -21.32 -20.37
CA GLU A 128 7.28 -21.34 -20.84
C GLU A 128 7.84 -22.77 -20.79
N ASN A 129 8.60 -23.16 -21.81
CA ASN A 129 9.43 -24.37 -21.78
C ASN A 129 10.67 -24.13 -20.91
N GLY A 130 10.47 -24.11 -19.58
CA GLY A 130 11.51 -23.87 -18.59
C GLY A 130 12.27 -25.12 -18.14
N ASN A 131 13.45 -24.93 -17.53
CA ASN A 131 14.24 -26.00 -16.91
C ASN A 131 13.52 -26.54 -15.66
N GLY A 132 12.77 -27.64 -15.81
CA GLY A 132 11.92 -28.22 -14.77
C GLY A 132 12.62 -28.53 -13.43
N TRP A 133 13.94 -28.73 -13.43
CA TRP A 133 14.73 -28.96 -12.22
C TRP A 133 14.92 -27.69 -11.36
N LEU A 134 15.13 -26.52 -12.00
CA LEU A 134 15.18 -25.25 -11.29
C LEU A 134 13.78 -24.92 -10.76
N SER A 135 12.75 -25.08 -11.59
CA SER A 135 11.36 -24.86 -11.19
C SER A 135 10.94 -25.76 -10.01
N ALA A 136 11.47 -26.99 -9.91
CA ALA A 136 11.22 -27.85 -8.76
C ALA A 136 11.86 -27.35 -7.46
N LEU A 137 13.03 -26.71 -7.52
CA LEU A 137 13.78 -26.23 -6.36
C LEU A 137 13.29 -24.87 -5.85
N ILE A 138 13.05 -23.91 -6.76
CA ILE A 138 12.65 -22.53 -6.39
C ILE A 138 11.15 -22.27 -6.57
N GLY A 139 10.44 -23.14 -7.29
CA GLY A 139 9.02 -22.99 -7.60
C GLY A 139 8.10 -22.85 -6.39
N PRO A 140 8.28 -23.60 -5.29
CA PRO A 140 7.43 -23.42 -4.11
C PRO A 140 7.52 -22.01 -3.50
N VAL A 141 8.73 -21.46 -3.40
CA VAL A 141 8.95 -20.10 -2.87
C VAL A 141 8.37 -19.05 -3.82
N GLN A 142 8.66 -19.19 -5.12
CA GLN A 142 8.10 -18.30 -6.15
C GLN A 142 6.58 -18.36 -6.18
N GLY A 143 5.99 -19.55 -6.05
CA GLY A 143 4.56 -19.77 -6.01
C GLY A 143 3.90 -19.07 -4.83
N ILE A 144 4.47 -19.18 -3.62
CA ILE A 144 3.95 -18.47 -2.43
C ILE A 144 3.98 -16.96 -2.64
N VAL A 145 5.07 -16.42 -3.18
CA VAL A 145 5.18 -14.97 -3.45
C VAL A 145 4.16 -14.54 -4.50
N ASN A 146 4.03 -15.27 -5.60
CA ASN A 146 3.10 -14.93 -6.68
C ASN A 146 1.63 -15.02 -6.24
N VAL A 147 1.24 -16.10 -5.54
CA VAL A 147 -0.13 -16.27 -5.01
C VAL A 147 -0.47 -15.17 -4.02
N ARG A 148 0.50 -14.77 -3.20
CA ARG A 148 0.32 -13.68 -2.26
C ARG A 148 0.06 -12.35 -2.98
N THR A 149 0.85 -12.01 -4.00
CA THR A 149 0.62 -10.80 -4.80
C THR A 149 -0.75 -10.81 -5.48
N SER A 150 -1.12 -11.91 -6.14
CA SER A 150 -2.42 -11.99 -6.83
C SER A 150 -3.61 -11.92 -5.85
N THR A 151 -3.48 -12.52 -4.66
CA THR A 151 -4.50 -12.44 -3.61
C THR A 151 -4.64 -11.01 -3.08
N GLN A 152 -3.54 -10.26 -2.93
CA GLN A 152 -3.59 -8.86 -2.50
C GLN A 152 -4.32 -7.97 -3.50
N VAL A 153 -4.10 -8.17 -4.81
CA VAL A 153 -4.82 -7.42 -5.87
C VAL A 153 -6.32 -7.71 -5.80
N ALA A 154 -6.70 -9.00 -5.83
CA ALA A 154 -8.11 -9.39 -5.79
C ALA A 154 -8.83 -8.90 -4.52
N ARG A 155 -8.15 -8.94 -3.38
CA ARG A 155 -8.67 -8.41 -2.11
C ARG A 155 -8.86 -6.90 -2.17
N SER A 156 -7.90 -6.17 -2.70
CA SER A 156 -7.95 -4.70 -2.81
C SER A 156 -9.12 -4.25 -3.69
N GLU A 157 -9.32 -4.92 -4.83
CA GLU A 157 -10.47 -4.67 -5.71
C GLU A 157 -11.81 -4.90 -4.99
N LEU A 158 -11.93 -6.03 -4.26
CA LEU A 158 -13.12 -6.34 -3.48
C LEU A 158 -13.36 -5.32 -2.36
N GLU A 159 -12.33 -4.90 -1.63
CA GLU A 159 -12.46 -3.93 -0.54
C GLU A 159 -12.92 -2.56 -1.06
N LEU A 160 -12.39 -2.11 -2.20
CA LEU A 160 -12.83 -0.88 -2.84
C LEU A 160 -14.27 -0.98 -3.35
N GLN A 161 -14.67 -2.13 -3.90
CA GLN A 161 -16.04 -2.36 -4.34
C GLN A 161 -17.01 -2.32 -3.16
N LEU A 162 -16.72 -3.07 -2.09
CA LEU A 162 -17.54 -3.08 -0.87
C LEU A 162 -17.63 -1.69 -0.22
N LEU A 163 -16.55 -0.91 -0.26
CA LEU A 163 -16.55 0.47 0.24
C LEU A 163 -17.47 1.37 -0.60
N LYS A 164 -17.45 1.24 -1.94
CA LYS A 164 -18.38 1.96 -2.82
C LYS A 164 -19.83 1.58 -2.57
N ASP A 165 -20.10 0.29 -2.42
CA ASP A 165 -21.45 -0.22 -2.17
C ASP A 165 -22.00 0.24 -0.81
N ALA A 166 -21.14 0.31 0.22
CA ALA A 166 -21.51 0.82 1.54
C ALA A 166 -21.77 2.34 1.55
N TYR A 167 -21.18 3.10 0.63
CA TYR A 167 -21.32 4.56 0.53
C TYR A 167 -21.60 5.03 -0.90
N PRO A 168 -22.80 4.71 -1.47
CA PRO A 168 -23.12 5.01 -2.85
C PRO A 168 -22.97 6.50 -3.19
N GLY A 169 -22.29 6.80 -4.31
CA GLY A 169 -22.07 8.17 -4.80
C GLY A 169 -21.07 9.00 -3.99
N LYS A 170 -20.49 8.45 -2.91
CA LYS A 170 -19.55 9.14 -2.02
C LYS A 170 -18.09 8.79 -2.31
N ILE A 171 -17.84 7.60 -2.84
CA ILE A 171 -16.50 7.05 -3.07
C ILE A 171 -16.26 6.94 -4.58
N GLU A 172 -15.20 7.58 -5.05
CA GLU A 172 -14.67 7.43 -6.41
C GLU A 172 -13.27 6.82 -6.30
N THR A 173 -12.92 5.96 -7.25
CA THR A 173 -11.58 5.35 -7.31
C THR A 173 -10.97 5.64 -8.67
N VAL A 174 -9.72 6.06 -8.69
CA VAL A 174 -8.95 6.24 -9.91
C VAL A 174 -7.63 5.52 -9.74
N THR A 175 -7.23 4.76 -10.76
CA THR A 175 -5.92 4.12 -10.82
C THR A 175 -5.09 4.82 -11.89
N LEU A 176 -3.89 5.25 -11.52
CA LEU A 176 -2.86 5.70 -12.43
C LEU A 176 -1.79 4.61 -12.49
N SER A 177 -1.58 4.06 -13.67
CA SER A 177 -0.55 3.05 -13.94
C SER A 177 0.03 3.28 -15.34
N PRO A 178 1.34 3.13 -15.54
CA PRO A 178 1.90 3.13 -16.89
C PRO A 178 1.30 2.00 -17.73
N ALA A 179 1.29 2.18 -19.06
CA ALA A 179 0.77 1.17 -19.98
C ALA A 179 1.70 -0.06 -20.08
N GLU A 180 3.01 0.17 -19.96
CA GLU A 180 4.05 -0.85 -20.11
C GLU A 180 5.18 -0.59 -19.10
N GLY A 181 5.97 -1.63 -18.83
CA GLY A 181 7.19 -1.56 -18.02
C GLY A 181 7.25 -2.67 -16.97
N ASP A 182 8.40 -3.34 -16.89
CA ASP A 182 8.62 -4.39 -15.90
C ASP A 182 9.28 -3.82 -14.62
N PRO A 183 8.95 -4.36 -13.44
CA PRO A 183 9.63 -4.00 -12.22
C PRO A 183 11.11 -4.40 -12.29
N PRO A 184 12.05 -3.47 -12.01
CA PRO A 184 13.46 -3.79 -12.00
C PRO A 184 13.77 -4.72 -10.83
N LEU A 185 14.58 -5.74 -11.10
CA LEU A 185 15.01 -6.72 -10.10
C LEU A 185 16.25 -6.26 -9.31
N SER A 186 16.75 -5.06 -9.60
CA SER A 186 17.92 -4.46 -8.94
C SER A 186 17.54 -3.61 -7.73
N TRP A 187 18.45 -3.54 -6.77
CA TRP A 187 18.33 -2.73 -5.56
C TRP A 187 18.24 -1.21 -5.79
N HIS A 188 18.79 -0.78 -6.92
CA HIS A 188 18.84 0.60 -7.34
C HIS A 188 18.30 0.68 -8.75
N LEU A 189 17.46 1.68 -9.00
CA LEU A 189 17.01 2.01 -10.34
C LEU A 189 18.22 2.48 -11.16
N SER A 190 18.58 1.72 -12.18
CA SER A 190 19.59 2.15 -13.14
C SER A 190 19.11 3.40 -13.88
N GLN A 191 20.04 4.12 -14.52
CA GLN A 191 19.66 5.27 -15.36
C GLN A 191 18.68 4.87 -16.47
N ASN A 192 18.78 3.64 -16.97
CA ASN A 192 17.86 3.08 -17.94
C ASN A 192 16.47 2.87 -17.33
N ASP A 193 16.36 2.31 -16.12
CA ASP A 193 15.07 2.11 -15.44
C ASP A 193 14.39 3.46 -15.15
N ILE A 194 15.16 4.46 -14.71
CA ILE A 194 14.65 5.82 -14.49
C ILE A 194 14.13 6.42 -15.79
N ALA A 195 14.86 6.26 -16.90
CA ALA A 195 14.45 6.78 -18.19
C ALA A 195 13.16 6.10 -18.69
N GLN A 196 13.05 4.77 -18.54
CA GLN A 196 11.85 4.01 -18.89
C GLN A 196 10.64 4.43 -18.04
N LEU A 197 10.80 4.51 -16.72
CA LEU A 197 9.74 4.98 -15.82
C LEU A 197 9.29 6.38 -16.20
N ARG A 198 10.20 7.32 -16.46
CA ARG A 198 9.84 8.69 -16.88
C ARG A 198 9.06 8.67 -18.19
N ALA A 199 9.50 7.90 -19.18
CA ALA A 199 8.80 7.81 -20.46
C ALA A 199 7.38 7.22 -20.30
N ALA A 200 7.25 6.15 -19.52
CA ALA A 200 5.99 5.47 -19.29
C ALA A 200 4.96 6.36 -18.56
N TRP A 201 5.41 7.17 -17.59
CA TRP A 201 4.55 8.07 -16.83
C TRP A 201 4.19 9.37 -17.58
N VAL A 202 4.98 9.82 -18.56
CA VAL A 202 4.62 10.97 -19.40
C VAL A 202 3.38 10.68 -20.25
N GLN A 203 3.24 9.47 -20.77
CA GLN A 203 2.05 9.06 -21.55
C GLN A 203 0.75 9.12 -20.74
N LEU A 204 0.85 9.05 -19.41
CA LEU A 204 -0.27 9.08 -18.48
C LEU A 204 -0.87 10.49 -18.31
N GLY A 205 -0.10 11.55 -18.59
CA GLY A 205 -0.56 12.94 -18.57
C GLY A 205 -1.72 13.22 -19.53
N ASP A 206 -1.88 12.38 -20.54
CA ASP A 206 -2.92 12.44 -21.57
C ASP A 206 -4.02 11.36 -21.37
N GLY A 207 -3.97 10.61 -20.27
CA GLY A 207 -4.82 9.45 -20.01
C GLY A 207 -6.15 9.73 -19.30
N THR A 208 -7.05 8.74 -19.35
CA THR A 208 -8.41 8.76 -18.78
C THR A 208 -8.45 9.02 -17.27
N GLY A 209 -7.44 8.55 -16.52
CA GLY A 209 -7.36 8.75 -15.07
C GLY A 209 -7.18 10.21 -14.67
N VAL A 210 -6.28 10.94 -15.34
CA VAL A 210 -6.03 12.37 -15.06
C VAL A 210 -7.25 13.22 -15.43
N ALA A 211 -7.92 12.91 -16.55
CA ALA A 211 -9.17 13.55 -16.94
C ALA A 211 -10.26 13.36 -15.86
N ARG A 212 -10.42 12.15 -15.34
CA ARG A 212 -11.40 11.84 -14.29
C ARG A 212 -11.13 12.59 -12.97
N ILE A 213 -9.85 12.76 -12.61
CA ILE A 213 -9.46 13.58 -11.47
C ILE A 213 -9.87 15.03 -11.71
N ARG A 214 -9.57 15.58 -12.89
CA ARG A 214 -9.96 16.97 -13.25
C ARG A 214 -11.47 17.18 -13.20
N GLU A 215 -12.27 16.27 -13.75
CA GLU A 215 -13.74 16.32 -13.69
C GLU A 215 -14.26 16.40 -12.25
N MET A 216 -13.65 15.65 -11.33
CA MET A 216 -14.08 15.62 -9.94
C MET A 216 -13.80 16.94 -9.20
N PHE A 217 -12.66 17.58 -9.48
CA PHE A 217 -12.27 18.83 -8.82
C PHE A 217 -12.82 20.09 -9.53
N ASN A 218 -13.07 20.03 -10.83
CA ASN A 218 -13.61 21.12 -11.65
C ASN A 218 -14.88 20.70 -12.43
N PRO A 219 -16.01 20.44 -11.75
CA PRO A 219 -17.24 19.98 -12.40
C PRO A 219 -17.92 21.02 -13.31
N ALA A 220 -17.43 22.27 -13.34
CA ALA A 220 -18.07 23.40 -14.02
C ALA A 220 -17.60 23.63 -15.47
N GLU A 221 -16.52 22.97 -15.93
CA GLU A 221 -15.98 23.17 -17.28
C GLU A 221 -16.46 22.13 -18.31
N THR A 222 -17.27 21.15 -17.89
CA THR A 222 -17.73 20.03 -18.73
C THR A 222 -19.20 20.13 -19.14
N LYS A 223 -19.62 21.30 -19.62
CA LYS A 223 -20.91 21.50 -20.29
C LYS A 223 -20.75 22.16 -21.65
#